data_AF-A0A969PUB9-F1
#
_entry.id   AF-A0A969PUB9-F1
#
_cell.length_a   1.000
_cell.length_b   1.000
_cell.length_c   1.000
_cell.angle_alpha   90.00
_cell.angle_beta   90.00
_cell.angle_gamma   90.00
#
_symmetry.space_group_name_H-M   'P 1'
#
loop_
_entity.id
_entity.type
_entity.pdbx_description
1 polymer ?
#
loop_
_entity_poly.entity_id
_entity_poly.type
_entity_poly.pdbx_seq_one_letter_code
_entity_poly.pdbx_strand_id
1 'polypeptide(L)' 'MHGDFTIDNVLIHGGRITGIIDWAGAAYGDPRYDVALAVRPKPSVFTQEDAAAFYKGYGKTALSNNEFHYFAEGLYEFF' A
#
# COMPACT_ATOMS: atom_id res chain seq x y z
N MET A 1 -9.88 6.11 -0.06
CA MET A 1 -8.53 5.65 -0.46
C MET A 1 -7.62 6.86 -0.62
N HIS A 2 -6.32 6.68 -0.44
CA HIS A 2 -5.25 7.67 -0.61
C HIS A 2 -4.92 7.88 -2.10
N GLY A 3 -4.90 6.81 -2.90
CA GLY A 3 -4.65 6.89 -4.35
C GLY A 3 -3.19 6.70 -4.77
N ASP A 4 -2.24 6.93 -3.85
CA ASP A 4 -0.83 6.54 -3.99
C ASP A 4 -0.25 6.13 -2.63
N PHE A 5 -0.80 5.07 -2.02
CA PHE A 5 -0.43 4.65 -0.66
C PHE A 5 0.85 3.79 -0.62
N THR A 6 1.93 4.34 -1.14
CA THR A 6 3.27 3.74 -1.09
C THR A 6 4.04 4.20 0.15
N ILE A 7 5.11 3.48 0.50
CA ILE A 7 5.93 3.80 1.68
C ILE A 7 6.59 5.19 1.61
N ASP A 8 6.83 5.69 0.39
CA ASP A 8 7.44 6.99 0.16
C ASP A 8 6.54 8.15 0.64
N ASN A 9 5.23 7.90 0.77
CA ASN A 9 4.23 8.85 1.21
C ASN A 9 3.86 8.74 2.70
N VAL A 10 4.57 7.90 3.47
CA VAL A 10 4.35 7.72 4.91
C VAL A 10 5.52 8.30 5.71
N LEU A 11 5.23 9.28 6.57
CA LEU A 11 6.24 9.94 7.39
C LEU A 11 6.38 9.26 8.76
N ILE A 12 7.63 9.00 9.16
CA ILE A 12 7.96 8.39 10.45
C ILE A 12 8.86 9.35 11.25
N HIS A 13 8.52 9.57 12.52
CA HIS A 13 9.35 10.30 13.48
C HIS A 13 9.27 9.61 14.85
N GLY A 14 10.42 9.40 15.49
CA GLY A 14 10.50 8.71 16.78
C GLY A 14 9.93 7.29 16.77
N GLY A 15 10.04 6.57 15.65
CA GLY A 15 9.51 5.22 15.48
C GLY A 15 7.98 5.14 15.38
N ARG A 16 7.30 6.28 15.14
CA ARG A 16 5.84 6.35 14.97
C ARG A 16 5.50 7.01 13.65
N ILE A 17 4.39 6.59 13.06
CA ILE A 17 3.81 7.30 11.92
C ILE A 17 3.35 8.68 12.40
N THR A 18 3.80 9.73 11.73
CA THR A 18 3.46 11.13 12.05
C THR A 18 2.68 11.84 10.97
N GLY A 19 2.60 11.26 9.77
CA GLY A 19 1.84 11.85 8.68
C GLY A 19 1.78 10.94 7.46
N ILE A 20 0.82 11.26 6.59
CA ILE A 20 0.67 10.72 5.26
C ILE A 20 0.56 11.94 4.33
N ILE A 21 1.31 11.95 3.24
CA ILE A 21 1.40 13.07 2.29
C ILE A 21 1.01 12.63 0.88
N ASP A 22 0.91 13.60 -0.03
CA ASP A 22 0.55 13.38 -1.44
C ASP A 22 -0.89 12.86 -1.68
N TRP A 23 -1.85 13.61 -1.14
CA TRP A 23 -3.27 13.31 -1.20
C TRP A 23 -3.95 13.68 -2.53
N ALA A 24 -3.21 14.02 -3.59
CA ALA A 24 -3.80 14.48 -4.85
C ALA A 24 -4.70 13.41 -5.52
N GLY A 25 -4.39 12.12 -5.32
CA GLY A 25 -5.18 10.98 -5.79
C GLY A 25 -6.32 10.54 -4.86
N ALA A 26 -6.55 11.26 -3.76
CA ALA A 26 -7.48 10.82 -2.73
C ALA A 26 -8.94 10.87 -3.20
N ALA A 27 -9.65 9.76 -3.03
CA ALA A 27 -11.02 9.60 -3.47
C ALA A 27 -11.79 8.54 -2.66
N TYR A 28 -13.11 8.50 -2.84
CA TYR A 28 -13.89 7.31 -2.49
C TYR A 28 -13.56 6.18 -3.47
N GLY A 29 -13.30 4.98 -2.96
CA GLY A 29 -12.92 3.83 -3.78
C GLY A 29 -12.63 2.60 -2.95
N ASP A 30 -12.23 1.52 -3.63
CA ASP A 30 -11.97 0.23 -3.01
C ASP A 30 -10.69 0.28 -2.16
N PRO A 31 -10.74 -0.05 -0.85
CA PRO A 31 -9.55 -0.06 0.01
C PRO A 31 -8.44 -1.02 -0.47
N ARG A 32 -8.78 -2.05 -1.25
CA ARG A 32 -7.80 -3.00 -1.80
C ARG A 32 -6.81 -2.31 -2.74
N TYR A 33 -7.18 -1.17 -3.33
CA TYR A 33 -6.27 -0.35 -4.12
C TYR A 33 -5.06 0.10 -3.29
N ASP A 34 -5.28 0.81 -2.18
CA ASP A 34 -4.20 1.29 -1.31
C ASP A 34 -3.44 0.12 -0.66
N VAL A 35 -4.13 -0.97 -0.32
CA VAL A 35 -3.50 -2.18 0.23
C VAL A 35 -2.51 -2.79 -0.76
N ALA A 36 -2.88 -2.88 -2.04
CA ALA A 36 -2.01 -3.43 -3.08
C ALA A 36 -0.74 -2.59 -3.25
N LEU A 37 -0.85 -1.26 -3.13
CA LEU A 37 0.31 -0.36 -3.17
C LEU A 37 1.18 -0.43 -1.91
N ALA A 38 0.56 -0.57 -0.74
CA ALA A 38 1.28 -0.65 0.54
C ALA A 38 2.15 -1.90 0.67
N VAL A 39 1.70 -3.01 0.08
CA VAL A 39 2.42 -4.30 0.11
C VAL A 39 3.24 -4.58 -1.15
N ARG A 40 3.33 -3.60 -2.07
CA ARG A 40 4.09 -3.75 -3.31
C ARG A 40 5.56 -4.02 -2.98
N PRO A 41 6.20 -5.03 -3.61
CA PRO A 41 7.61 -5.29 -3.39
C PRO A 41 8.46 -4.06 -3.69
N LYS A 42 9.36 -3.73 -2.77
CA LYS A 42 10.35 -2.67 -2.97
C LYS A 42 11.73 -3.24 -2.61
N PRO A 43 12.54 -3.64 -3.61
CA PRO A 43 13.83 -4.28 -3.38
C PRO A 43 14.70 -3.48 -2.40
N SER A 44 15.33 -4.17 -1.46
CA SER A 44 16.16 -3.58 -0.40
C SER A 44 15.44 -2.69 0.62
N VAL A 45 14.10 -2.58 0.55
CA VAL A 45 13.28 -1.85 1.52
C VAL A 45 12.33 -2.79 2.25
N PHE A 46 11.58 -3.61 1.52
CA PHE A 46 10.64 -4.58 2.08
C PHE A 46 10.85 -5.98 1.54
N THR A 47 10.59 -6.95 2.40
CA THR A 47 10.55 -8.38 2.07
C THR A 47 9.12 -8.90 2.05
N GLN A 48 8.96 -10.17 1.67
CA GLN A 48 7.66 -10.85 1.73
C GLN A 48 7.13 -10.97 3.16
N GLU A 49 8.02 -11.08 4.14
CA GLU A 49 7.68 -11.12 5.56
C GLU A 49 7.08 -9.79 6.05
N ASP A 50 7.56 -8.66 5.53
CA ASP A 50 6.99 -7.34 5.85
C ASP A 50 5.56 -7.20 5.33
N ALA A 51 5.28 -7.71 4.12
CA ALA A 51 3.92 -7.76 3.59
C ALA A 51 3.00 -8.63 4.47
N ALA A 52 3.49 -9.78 4.97
CA ALA A 52 2.72 -10.61 5.90
C ALA A 52 2.46 -9.90 7.24
N ALA A 53 3.45 -9.16 7.76
CA ALA A 53 3.29 -8.33 8.95
C ALA A 53 2.26 -7.21 8.73
N PHE A 54 2.26 -6.57 7.56
CA PHE A 54 1.26 -5.58 7.16
C PHE A 54 -0.16 -6.16 7.21
N TYR A 55 -0.41 -7.30 6.54
CA TYR A 55 -1.75 -7.91 6.54
C TYR A 55 -2.22 -8.29 7.95
N LYS A 56 -1.32 -8.81 8.78
CA LYS A 56 -1.61 -9.12 10.19
C LYS A 56 -2.01 -7.87 10.97
N GLY A 57 -1.30 -6.75 10.79
CA GLY A 57 -1.60 -5.47 11.45
C GLY A 57 -2.87 -4.78 10.90
N TYR A 58 -3.10 -4.90 9.60
CA TYR A 58 -4.26 -4.33 8.91
C TYR A 58 -5.57 -5.07 9.21
N GLY A 59 -5.49 -6.31 9.69
CA GLY A 59 -6.66 -7.08 10.15
C GLY A 59 -7.53 -7.63 9.03
N LYS A 60 -6.98 -7.78 7.82
CA LYS A 60 -7.65 -8.36 6.66
C LYS A 60 -6.84 -9.51 6.08
N THR A 61 -7.53 -10.40 5.37
CA THR A 61 -6.89 -11.46 4.59
C THR A 61 -5.99 -10.84 3.52
N ALA A 62 -4.90 -11.53 3.18
CA ALA A 62 -4.04 -11.15 2.07
C ALA A 62 -4.84 -11.06 0.77
N LEU A 63 -4.47 -10.12 -0.11
CA LEU A 63 -5.01 -10.06 -1.45
C LEU A 63 -4.70 -11.35 -2.19
N SER A 64 -5.65 -11.82 -3.01
CA SER A 64 -5.34 -12.81 -4.03
C SER A 64 -4.40 -12.24 -5.07
N ASN A 65 -3.68 -13.11 -5.78
CA ASN A 65 -2.80 -12.67 -6.88
C ASN A 65 -3.57 -11.85 -7.91
N ASN A 66 -4.81 -12.23 -8.24
CA ASN A 66 -5.63 -11.50 -9.20
C ASN A 66 -5.98 -10.09 -8.72
N GLU A 67 -6.28 -9.91 -7.43
CA GLU A 67 -6.54 -8.57 -6.86
C GLU A 67 -5.27 -7.73 -6.85
N PHE A 68 -4.13 -8.32 -6.46
CA PHE A 68 -2.85 -7.62 -6.47
C PHE A 68 -2.46 -7.18 -7.89
N HIS A 69 -2.50 -8.10 -8.86
CA HIS A 69 -2.22 -7.80 -10.27
C HIS A 69 -3.18 -6.75 -10.81
N TYR A 70 -4.48 -6.84 -10.50
CA TYR A 70 -5.46 -5.86 -10.97
C TYR A 70 -5.17 -4.45 -10.43
N PHE A 71 -4.89 -4.30 -9.14
CA PHE A 71 -4.70 -2.99 -8.53
C PHE A 71 -3.28 -2.42 -8.72
N ALA A 72 -2.24 -3.20 -8.42
CA ALA A 72 -0.86 -2.70 -8.36
C ALA A 72 -0.11 -2.78 -9.71
N GLU A 73 -0.40 -3.77 -10.54
CA GLU A 73 0.31 -4.00 -11.82
C GLU A 73 -0.58 -3.75 -13.05
N GLY A 74 -1.86 -3.43 -12.82
CA GLY A 74 -2.85 -3.16 -13.85
C GLY A 74 -3.30 -1.71 -13.76
N LEU A 75 -4.20 -1.44 -12.83
CA LEU A 75 -4.84 -0.12 -12.70
C LEU A 75 -3.84 0.99 -12.37
N TYR A 76 -2.89 0.75 -11.46
CA TYR A 76 -1.90 1.74 -11.05
C TYR A 76 -0.93 2.15 -12.18
N GLU A 77 -0.61 1.26 -13.13
CA GLU A 77 0.33 1.53 -14.23
C GLU A 77 -0.13 2.65 -15.20
N PHE A 78 -1.38 3.09 -15.08
CA PHE A 78 -1.93 4.19 -15.87
C PHE A 78 -1.84 5.56 -15.17
N PHE A 79 -1.19 5.64 -14.01
CA PHE A 79 -1.07 6.85 -13.18
C PHE A 79 0.38 7.16 -12.79
#